data_AF-A0A383CTN0-F1
#
_entry.id   AF-A0A383CTN0-F1
#
_cell.length_a   1.000
_cell.length_b   1.000
_cell.length_c   1.000
_cell.angle_alpha   90.00
_cell.angle_beta   90.00
_cell.angle_gamma   90.00
#
_symmetry.space_group_name_H-M   'P 1'
#
loop_
_entity.id
_entity.type
_entity.pdbx_description
1 polymer ?
#
loop_
_entity_poly.entity_id
_entity_poly.type
_entity_poly.pdbx_seq_one_letter_code
_entity_poly.pdbx_strand_id
1 'polypeptide(L)'
;MSDIKNNYMFVSQRDAKFASVMIKDGKFKDVIYNYGKVSLPEEEDENGNMPFRFEYNIIDNVGIPREEFGEEFFVLIGDILVEIIDEQLEEENLEYSPHD
;
A
#
# COMPACT_ATOMS: atom_id res chain seq x y z
N MET A 1 -3.96 -2.51 19.22
CA MET A 1 -3.69 -2.67 17.78
C MET A 1 -3.62 -1.25 17.24
N SER A 2 -2.46 -0.82 16.75
CA SER A 2 -2.38 0.48 16.10
C SER A 2 -3.10 0.31 14.77
N ASP A 3 -4.30 0.88 14.63
CA ASP A 3 -5.08 0.76 13.40
C ASP A 3 -4.32 1.51 12.30
N ILE A 4 -3.54 0.78 11.49
CA ILE A 4 -2.79 1.33 10.35
C ILE A 4 -3.74 2.12 9.43
N LYS A 5 -5.01 1.71 9.37
CA LYS A 5 -6.14 2.43 8.74
C LYS A 5 -6.22 3.92 9.09
N ASN A 6 -5.85 4.31 10.31
CA ASN A 6 -5.88 5.72 10.73
C ASN A 6 -4.67 6.52 10.24
N ASN A 7 -3.60 5.85 9.81
CA ASN A 7 -2.31 6.43 9.44
C ASN A 7 -2.20 6.77 7.94
N TYR A 8 -3.18 6.40 7.11
CA TYR A 8 -3.23 6.78 5.71
C TYR A 8 -4.63 7.21 5.28
N MET A 9 -4.71 7.82 4.10
CA MET A 9 -5.98 8.07 3.42
C MET A 9 -5.80 7.99 1.90
N PHE A 10 -6.87 7.61 1.22
CA PHE A 10 -6.93 7.65 -0.23
C PHE A 10 -7.15 9.08 -0.73
N VAL A 11 -6.34 9.48 -1.70
CA VAL A 11 -6.45 10.76 -2.41
C VAL A 11 -6.50 10.49 -3.90
N SER A 12 -7.39 11.18 -4.60
CA SER A 12 -7.56 11.07 -6.05
C SER A 12 -7.47 12.46 -6.67
N GLN A 13 -6.66 12.58 -7.73
CA GLN A 13 -6.70 13.75 -8.60
C GLN A 13 -7.79 13.53 -9.64
N ARG A 14 -8.48 14.59 -10.07
CA ARG A 14 -9.65 14.51 -10.97
C ARG A 14 -9.40 13.76 -12.29
N ASP A 15 -8.14 13.60 -12.69
CA ASP A 15 -7.69 12.93 -13.91
C ASP A 15 -6.81 11.70 -13.65
N ALA A 16 -6.63 11.27 -12.39
CA ALA A 16 -5.79 10.13 -12.06
C ALA A 16 -6.52 8.80 -12.36
N LYS A 17 -5.85 7.92 -13.10
CA LYS A 17 -6.35 6.56 -13.40
C LYS A 17 -6.34 5.63 -12.18
N PHE A 18 -5.58 5.96 -11.14
CA PHE A 18 -5.36 5.14 -9.96
C PHE A 18 -5.46 5.98 -8.70
N ALA A 19 -5.98 5.39 -7.63
CA ALA A 19 -5.99 6.01 -6.31
C ALA A 19 -4.54 6.18 -5.81
N SER A 20 -4.26 7.34 -5.20
CA SER A 20 -3.00 7.59 -4.50
C SER A 20 -3.25 7.51 -2.99
N VAL A 21 -2.19 7.26 -2.24
CA VAL A 21 -2.22 7.15 -0.78
C VAL A 21 -1.43 8.31 -0.18
N MET A 22 -2.02 8.96 0.81
CA MET A 22 -1.37 10.00 1.62
C MET A 22 -1.13 9.46 3.03
N ILE A 23 0.07 9.66 3.56
CA ILE A 23 0.43 9.31 4.94
C ILE A 23 0.00 10.45 5.87
N LYS A 24 -0.68 10.13 6.97
CA LYS A 24 -1.32 11.11 7.86
C LYS A 24 -0.47 11.52 9.07
N ASP A 25 0.51 10.71 9.44
CA ASP A 25 1.32 10.94 10.64
C ASP A 25 2.75 10.38 10.50
N GLY A 26 3.61 10.75 11.45
CA GLY A 26 5.00 10.29 11.54
C GLY A 26 5.97 11.02 10.61
N LYS A 27 7.14 10.40 10.39
CA LYS A 27 8.25 10.98 9.60
C LYS A 27 7.86 11.36 8.18
N PHE A 28 6.98 10.56 7.56
CA PHE A 28 6.54 10.72 6.18
C PHE A 28 5.16 11.38 6.07
N LYS A 29 4.72 12.09 7.11
CA LYS A 29 3.45 12.81 7.10
C LYS A 29 3.31 13.69 5.86
N ASP A 30 2.11 13.69 5.28
CA ASP A 30 1.69 14.41 4.08
C ASP A 30 2.35 13.93 2.77
N VAL A 31 3.25 12.94 2.80
CA VAL A 31 3.77 12.30 1.58
C VAL A 31 2.63 11.64 0.83
N ILE A 32 2.59 11.87 -0.48
CA ILE A 32 1.65 11.25 -1.41
C ILE A 32 2.41 10.32 -2.34
N TYR A 33 1.96 9.08 -2.43
CA TYR A 33 2.52 8.06 -3.32
C TYR A 33 1.41 7.24 -3.96
N ASN A 34 1.75 6.42 -4.96
CA ASN A 34 0.84 5.42 -5.50
C ASN A 34 1.55 4.08 -5.70
N TYR A 35 0.75 3.02 -5.69
CA TYR A 35 1.20 1.68 -6.07
C TYR A 35 1.14 1.53 -7.59
N GLY A 36 2.19 0.93 -8.14
CA GLY A 36 2.26 0.48 -9.53
C GLY A 36 1.86 -0.98 -9.63
N LYS A 37 2.71 -1.79 -10.27
CA LYS A 37 2.49 -3.23 -10.37
C LYS A 37 2.63 -3.89 -8.99
N VAL A 38 1.58 -4.59 -8.56
CA VAL A 38 1.62 -5.51 -7.42
C VAL A 38 1.65 -6.94 -7.95
N SER A 39 2.44 -7.81 -7.34
CA SER A 39 2.61 -9.20 -7.75
C SER A 39 2.79 -10.09 -6.53
N LEU A 40 2.00 -11.15 -6.48
CA LEU A 40 2.19 -12.26 -5.58
C LEU A 40 3.34 -13.14 -6.10
N PRO A 41 4.31 -13.54 -5.28
CA PRO A 41 5.29 -14.53 -5.69
C PRO A 41 4.60 -15.88 -5.96
N GLU A 42 5.12 -16.64 -6.93
CA GLU A 42 4.59 -17.98 -7.27
C GLU A 42 4.98 -19.04 -6.25
N GLU A 43 6.07 -18.82 -5.52
CA GLU A 43 6.61 -19.73 -4.51
C GLU A 43 6.86 -18.97 -3.20
N GLU A 44 6.70 -19.69 -2.08
CA GLU A 44 7.11 -19.22 -0.76
C GLU A 44 8.63 -19.02 -0.71
N ASP A 45 9.08 -18.05 0.07
CA ASP A 45 10.50 -17.88 0.34
C ASP A 45 11.04 -19.01 1.23
N GLU A 46 12.35 -19.03 1.47
CA GLU A 46 13.03 -20.05 2.28
C GLU A 46 12.50 -20.14 3.73
N ASN A 47 11.73 -19.15 4.18
CA ASN A 47 11.12 -19.06 5.51
C ASN A 47 9.61 -19.36 5.49
N GLY A 48 9.03 -19.71 4.33
CA GLY A 48 7.60 -19.98 4.19
C GLY A 48 6.74 -18.72 4.05
N ASN A 49 7.32 -17.56 3.72
CA ASN A 49 6.56 -16.32 3.51
C ASN A 49 6.32 -16.06 2.02
N MET A 50 5.20 -15.44 1.68
CA MET A 50 4.93 -14.90 0.34
C MET A 50 4.88 -13.37 0.41
N PRO A 51 6.03 -12.67 0.52
CA PRO A 51 6.02 -11.22 0.57
C PRO A 51 5.54 -10.66 -0.77
N PHE A 52 4.50 -9.82 -0.73
CA PHE A 52 4.03 -9.10 -1.90
C PHE A 52 5.19 -8.30 -2.51
N ARG A 53 5.35 -8.38 -3.82
CA ARG A 53 6.23 -7.49 -4.58
C ARG A 53 5.40 -6.37 -5.14
N PHE A 54 5.81 -5.14 -4.89
CA PHE A 54 5.12 -3.97 -5.43
C PHE A 54 6.11 -2.92 -5.92
N GLU A 55 5.70 -2.24 -6.97
CA GLU A 55 6.31 -0.99 -7.40
C GLU A 55 5.54 0.18 -6.77
N TYR A 56 6.23 1.29 -6.52
CA TYR A 56 5.62 2.51 -6.03
C TYR A 56 6.23 3.74 -6.68
N ASN A 57 5.47 4.82 -6.74
CA ASN A 57 5.98 6.12 -7.17
C ASN A 57 5.57 7.22 -6.20
N ILE A 58 6.55 8.02 -5.78
CA ILE A 58 6.31 9.19 -4.93
C ILE A 58 5.82 10.33 -5.82
N ILE A 59 4.63 10.84 -5.51
CA ILE A 59 3.95 11.93 -6.23
C ILE A 59 4.29 13.27 -5.61
N ASP A 60 4.26 13.34 -4.28
CA ASP A 60 4.67 14.51 -3.50
C ASP A 60 5.51 14.03 -2.32
N ASN A 61 6.75 14.51 -2.26
CA ASN A 61 7.70 14.16 -1.21
C ASN A 61 7.69 15.16 -0.05
N VAL A 62 6.86 16.20 -0.10
CA VAL A 62 6.71 17.25 0.93
C VAL A 62 8.04 17.86 1.40
N GLY A 63 9.02 17.93 0.50
CA GLY A 63 10.35 18.46 0.79
C GLY A 63 11.32 17.47 1.47
N ILE A 64 10.91 16.22 1.71
CA ILE A 64 11.78 15.16 2.22
C ILE A 64 12.78 14.75 1.11
N PRO A 65 14.09 14.70 1.39
CA PRO A 65 15.09 14.24 0.42
C PRO A 65 14.83 12.81 -0.03
N ARG A 66 15.08 12.48 -1.31
CA ARG A 66 14.91 11.12 -1.85
C ARG A 66 15.69 10.06 -1.07
N GLU A 67 16.84 10.43 -0.53
CA GLU A 67 17.72 9.56 0.26
C GLU A 67 17.07 9.08 1.57
N GLU A 68 16.09 9.83 2.10
CA GLU A 68 15.35 9.46 3.31
C GLU A 68 14.23 8.43 3.03
N PHE A 69 13.87 8.20 1.77
CA PHE A 69 12.90 7.17 1.35
C PHE A 69 13.60 5.82 1.17
N GLY A 70 14.11 5.29 2.27
CA GLY A 70 14.79 3.99 2.33
C GLY A 70 13.87 2.85 2.77
N GLU A 71 14.47 1.88 3.46
CA GLU A 71 13.79 0.69 3.97
C GLU A 71 12.62 1.03 4.91
N GLU A 72 12.78 2.03 5.79
CA GLU A 72 11.73 2.48 6.71
C GLU A 72 10.45 2.90 5.96
N PHE A 73 10.60 3.64 4.86
CA PHE A 73 9.47 4.03 4.02
C PHE A 73 8.88 2.82 3.29
N PHE A 74 9.74 1.96 2.73
CA PHE A 74 9.32 0.77 2.01
C PHE A 74 8.52 -0.20 2.88
N VAL A 75 8.95 -0.43 4.12
CA VAL A 75 8.23 -1.26 5.10
C VAL A 75 6.88 -0.63 5.44
N LEU A 76 6.86 0.68 5.73
CA LEU A 76 5.61 1.39 6.05
C LEU A 76 4.56 1.27 4.95
N ILE A 77 4.95 1.50 3.69
CA ILE A 77 4.01 1.36 2.58
C ILE A 77 3.68 -0.12 2.31
N GLY A 78 4.59 -1.05 2.56
CA GLY A 78 4.29 -2.49 2.53
C GLY A 78 3.18 -2.87 3.52
N ASP A 79 3.28 -2.40 4.77
CA ASP A 79 2.28 -2.64 5.81
C ASP A 79 0.92 -2.03 5.43
N ILE A 80 0.92 -0.82 4.85
CA ILE A 80 -0.31 -0.18 4.34
C ILE A 80 -0.90 -0.99 3.18
N LEU A 81 -0.09 -1.53 2.27
CA LEU A 81 -0.58 -2.34 1.14
C LEU A 81 -1.29 -3.61 1.62
N VAL A 82 -0.73 -4.30 2.62
CA VAL A 82 -1.36 -5.49 3.22
C VAL A 82 -2.71 -5.13 3.83
N GLU A 83 -2.78 -4.04 4.60
CA GLU A 83 -4.04 -3.56 5.17
C GLU A 83 -5.09 -3.27 4.08
N ILE A 84 -4.70 -2.62 2.99
CA ILE A 84 -5.61 -2.32 1.87
C ILE A 84 -6.11 -3.59 1.16
N ILE A 85 -5.29 -4.63 1.06
CA ILE A 85 -5.68 -5.92 0.48
C ILE A 85 -6.63 -6.65 1.43
N ASP A 86 -6.29 -6.71 2.72
CA ASP A 86 -7.12 -7.35 3.74
C ASP A 86 -8.49 -6.65 3.86
N GLU A 87 -8.53 -5.31 3.84
CA GLU A 87 -9.77 -4.53 3.78
C GLU A 87 -10.61 -4.87 2.56
N GLN A 88 -9.99 -4.93 1.37
CA GLN A 88 -10.70 -5.30 0.16
C GLN A 88 -11.20 -6.73 0.21
N LEU A 89 -10.47 -7.68 0.79
CA LEU A 89 -10.94 -9.07 0.96
C LEU A 89 -12.08 -9.18 1.98
N GLU A 90 -12.08 -8.36 3.03
CA GLU A 90 -13.17 -8.29 4.01
C GLU A 90 -14.42 -7.59 3.43
N GLU A 91 -14.25 -6.51 2.68
CA GLU A 91 -15.33 -5.80 1.98
C GLU A 91 -15.88 -6.64 0.81
N GLU A 92 -14.99 -7.30 0.05
CA GLU A 92 -15.27 -8.38 -0.87
C GLU A 92 -15.52 -9.70 -0.11
N ASN A 93 -16.45 -9.69 0.85
CA ASN A 93 -17.34 -10.84 1.07
C ASN A 93 -18.15 -11.09 -0.22
N LEU A 94 -17.43 -11.44 -1.29
CA LEU A 94 -17.87 -12.10 -2.48
C LEU A 94 -18.67 -13.29 -1.97
N GLU A 95 -19.99 -13.25 -2.19
CA GLU A 95 -20.73 -14.46 -2.44
C GLU A 95 -19.98 -15.20 -3.55
N TYR A 96 -19.08 -16.10 -3.16
CA TYR A 96 -18.60 -17.14 -4.05
C TYR A 96 -19.82 -18.04 -4.27
N SER A 97 -20.67 -17.66 -5.20
CA SER A 97 -21.62 -18.59 -5.80
C SER A 97 -20.78 -19.43 -6.75
N PRO A 98 -20.48 -20.71 -6.44
CA PRO A 98 -20.06 -21.61 -7.49
C PRO A 98 -21.24 -21.68 -8.46
N HIS A 99 -21.18 -20.91 -9.55
CA HIS A 99 -22.16 -21.05 -10.60
C HIS A 99 -21.93 -22.40 -11.28
N ASP A 100 -22.79 -23.35 -10.89
CA ASP A 100 -23.30 -24.56 -11.58
C ASP A 100 -22.43 -25.21 -12.68
#